data_AF-A0A5K0Y259-F1
#
_entry.id   AF-A0A5K0Y259-F1
#
_cell.length_a   1.000
_cell.length_b   1.000
_cell.length_c   1.000
_cell.angle_alpha   90.00
_cell.angle_beta   90.00
_cell.angle_gamma   90.00
#
_symmetry.space_group_name_H-M   'P 1'
#
loop_
_entity.id
_entity.type
_entity.pdbx_description
1 polymer ?
#
loop_
_entity_poly.entity_id
_entity_poly.type
_entity_poly.pdbx_seq_one_letter_code
_entity_poly.pdbx_strand_id
1 'polypeptide(L)'
;LAPGKNPLEWHIRMKIAAGAARGLEYLHDEANPPVIYRDFKASNILLDEEFHPKLSDFGLARHGPVGDKSHVSTRVMGTYGYCAPEYAMTGQLTTRSDVYSFGVVLLEIITGRRAVDNARPTSEQNLVSW
;
A
#
# COMPACT_ATOMS: atom_id res chain seq x y z
N LEU A 1 -21.75 1.64 6.02
CA LEU A 1 -21.21 2.44 7.15
C LEU A 1 -22.18 2.31 8.32
N ALA A 2 -21.71 2.43 9.56
CA ALA A 2 -22.62 2.47 10.71
C ALA A 2 -23.60 3.65 10.56
N PRO A 3 -24.85 3.54 11.05
CA PRO A 3 -25.80 4.64 11.02
C PRO A 3 -25.20 5.92 11.61
N GLY A 4 -25.32 7.05 10.92
CA GLY A 4 -24.80 8.36 11.36
C GLY A 4 -23.34 8.66 10.97
N LYS A 5 -22.62 7.75 10.30
CA LYS A 5 -21.29 8.05 9.74
C LYS A 5 -21.39 8.47 8.28
N ASN A 6 -21.00 9.71 8.00
CA ASN A 6 -20.82 10.19 6.63
C ASN A 6 -19.55 9.59 5.99
N PRO A 7 -19.58 9.26 4.69
CA PRO A 7 -18.36 8.93 3.96
C PRO A 7 -17.36 10.09 4.00
N LEU A 8 -16.06 9.78 3.90
CA LEU A 8 -15.04 10.82 3.74
C LEU A 8 -15.28 11.60 2.45
N GLU A 9 -15.23 12.93 2.56
CA GLU A 9 -15.29 13.83 1.42
C GLU A 9 -14.12 13.60 0.47
N TRP A 10 -14.35 13.86 -0.83
CA TRP A 10 -13.36 13.59 -1.86
C TRP A 10 -12.02 14.30 -1.63
N HIS A 11 -12.06 15.56 -1.20
CA HIS A 11 -10.83 16.31 -0.94
C HIS A 11 -10.03 15.73 0.23
N ILE A 12 -10.70 15.17 1.25
CA ILE A 12 -10.04 14.46 2.37
C ILE A 12 -9.40 13.16 1.87
N ARG A 13 -10.10 12.41 1.02
CA ARG A 13 -9.56 11.20 0.40
C ARG A 13 -8.28 11.48 -0.39
N MET A 14 -8.26 12.56 -1.17
CA MET A 14 -7.06 12.96 -1.93
C MET A 14 -5.95 13.48 -1.02
N LYS A 15 -6.27 14.19 0.07
CA LYS A 15 -5.30 14.58 1.11
C LYS A 15 -4.61 13.34 1.71
N ILE A 16 -5.38 12.29 2.01
CA ILE A 16 -4.88 11.02 2.54
C ILE A 16 -3.97 10.33 1.52
N ALA A 17 -4.41 10.20 0.26
CA ALA A 17 -3.61 9.58 -0.80
C ALA A 17 -2.26 10.31 -0.98
N ALA A 18 -2.30 11.64 -1.07
CA ALA A 18 -1.10 12.46 -1.26
C ALA A 18 -0.14 12.39 -0.06
N GLY A 19 -0.66 12.39 1.18
CA GLY A 19 0.20 12.27 2.36
C GLY A 19 0.80 10.88 2.53
N ALA A 20 0.05 9.81 2.20
CA ALA A 20 0.57 8.46 2.21
C ALA A 20 1.65 8.26 1.12
N ALA A 21 1.48 8.86 -0.06
CA ALA A 21 2.49 8.88 -1.12
C ALA A 21 3.78 9.58 -0.67
N ARG A 22 3.68 10.74 -0.02
CA ARG A 22 4.86 11.43 0.56
C ARG A 22 5.57 10.57 1.61
N GLY A 23 4.82 9.86 2.45
CA GLY A 23 5.39 8.92 3.40
C GLY A 23 6.18 7.80 2.71
N LEU A 24 5.68 7.30 1.57
CA LEU A 24 6.34 6.26 0.79
C LEU A 24 7.58 6.79 0.04
N GLU A 25 7.46 7.97 -0.56
CA GLU A 25 8.57 8.71 -1.20
C GLU A 25 9.72 8.93 -0.21
N TYR A 26 9.43 9.40 1.00
CA TYR A 26 10.44 9.56 2.05
C TYR A 26 11.20 8.26 2.33
N LEU A 27 10.48 7.13 2.43
CA LEU A 27 11.10 5.83 2.67
C LEU A 27 11.99 5.39 1.50
N HIS A 28 11.62 5.70 0.26
CA HIS A 28 12.34 5.27 -0.93
C HIS A 28 13.55 6.15 -1.24
N ASP A 29 13.39 7.47 -1.13
CA ASP A 29 14.34 8.43 -1.70
C ASP A 29 15.10 9.25 -0.65
N GLU A 30 14.53 9.48 0.53
CA GLU A 30 15.16 10.28 1.60
C GLU A 30 15.83 9.41 2.67
N ALA A 31 15.26 8.25 3.00
CA ALA A 31 15.84 7.33 3.96
C ALA A 31 17.15 6.72 3.42
N ASN A 32 18.18 6.63 4.29
CA ASN A 32 19.46 6.05 3.94
C ASN A 32 19.89 4.96 4.96
N PRO A 33 19.94 3.68 4.57
CA PRO A 33 19.60 3.16 3.23
C PRO A 33 18.10 3.29 2.92
N PRO A 34 17.69 3.25 1.64
CA PRO A 34 16.27 3.21 1.26
C PRO A 34 15.52 2.12 2.04
N VAL A 35 14.24 2.32 2.27
CA VAL A 35 13.36 1.38 2.97
C VAL A 35 12.23 0.97 2.05
N ILE A 36 12.14 -0.32 1.75
CA ILE A 36 10.99 -0.92 1.07
C ILE A 36 10.00 -1.36 2.15
N TYR A 37 8.81 -0.78 2.12
CA TYR A 37 7.79 -0.92 3.17
C TYR A 37 7.11 -2.30 3.13
N ARG A 38 6.92 -2.86 1.92
CA ARG A 38 6.50 -4.23 1.60
C ARG A 38 5.07 -4.62 1.96
N ASP A 39 4.43 -3.93 2.90
CA ASP A 39 3.04 -4.18 3.30
C ASP A 39 2.19 -2.90 3.23
N PHE A 40 2.30 -2.18 2.12
CA PHE A 40 1.51 -0.97 1.86
C PHE A 40 0.04 -1.33 1.60
N LYS A 41 -0.85 -0.98 2.53
CA LYS A 41 -2.30 -1.25 2.45
C LYS A 41 -3.10 -0.22 3.22
N ALA A 42 -4.38 -0.05 2.89
CA ALA A 42 -5.21 0.98 3.52
C ALA A 42 -5.30 0.85 5.05
N SER A 43 -5.31 -0.37 5.59
CA SER A 43 -5.36 -0.60 7.04
C SER A 43 -4.10 -0.18 7.80
N ASN A 44 -2.97 0.03 7.10
CA ASN A 44 -1.71 0.47 7.68
C ASN A 44 -1.51 1.99 7.57
N ILE A 45 -2.44 2.71 6.93
CA ILE A 45 -2.46 4.17 6.85
C ILE A 45 -3.40 4.68 7.95
N LEU A 46 -2.82 5.09 9.06
CA LEU A 46 -3.57 5.66 10.19
C LEU A 46 -3.84 7.14 9.94
N LEU A 47 -4.93 7.65 10.49
CA LEU A 47 -5.34 9.05 10.34
C LEU A 47 -5.40 9.68 11.73
N ASP A 48 -4.83 10.88 11.87
CA ASP A 48 -5.05 11.71 13.06
C ASP A 48 -6.37 12.50 12.99
N GLU A 49 -6.62 13.36 13.99
CA GLU A 49 -7.86 14.13 14.13
C GLU A 49 -8.11 15.07 12.93
N GLU A 50 -7.04 15.53 12.27
CA GLU A 50 -7.08 16.38 11.09
C GLU A 50 -6.98 15.61 9.77
N PHE A 51 -7.11 14.27 9.80
CA PHE A 51 -6.97 13.39 8.63
C PHE A 51 -5.60 13.48 7.94
N HIS A 52 -4.52 13.78 8.67
CA HIS A 52 -3.18 13.55 8.14
C HIS A 52 -2.83 12.06 8.23
N PRO A 53 -2.43 11.45 7.10
CA PRO A 53 -2.05 10.05 7.07
C PRO A 53 -0.68 9.83 7.73
N LYS A 54 -0.55 8.72 8.44
CA LYS A 54 0.70 8.21 9.03
C LYS A 54 0.85 6.73 8.70
N LEU A 55 1.98 6.35 8.13
CA LEU A 55 2.31 4.94 7.89
C LEU A 55 2.59 4.24 9.24
N SER A 56 2.10 3.02 9.41
CA SER A 56 2.24 2.21 10.62
C SER A 56 2.75 0.81 10.31
N ASP A 57 2.99 -0.06 11.29
CA ASP A 57 3.36 -1.48 11.04
C ASP A 57 4.51 -1.71 10.03
N PHE A 58 5.73 -1.40 10.47
CA PHE A 58 6.95 -1.63 9.69
C PHE A 58 7.51 -3.05 9.87
N GLY A 59 6.74 -4.01 10.40
CA GLY A 59 7.24 -5.35 10.75
C GLY A 59 7.78 -6.14 9.54
N LEU A 60 7.26 -5.86 8.35
CA LEU A 60 7.70 -6.48 7.09
C LEU A 60 8.71 -5.63 6.31
N ALA A 61 8.93 -4.39 6.71
CA ALA A 61 9.82 -3.46 6.01
C ALA A 61 11.24 -4.00 5.92
N ARG A 62 11.94 -3.65 4.85
CA ARG A 62 13.32 -4.07 4.58
C ARG A 62 14.12 -2.89 4.07
N HIS A 63 15.39 -2.84 4.44
CA HIS A 63 16.32 -1.96 3.72
C HIS A 63 16.34 -2.40 2.26
N GLY A 64 16.27 -1.42 1.37
CA GLY A 64 16.41 -1.58 -0.06
C GLY A 64 17.80 -2.08 -0.46
N PRO A 65 18.00 -2.37 -1.74
CA PRO A 65 19.30 -2.82 -2.21
C PRO A 65 20.37 -1.73 -1.98
N VAL A 66 21.58 -2.15 -1.60
CA VAL A 66 22.75 -1.29 -1.39
C VAL A 66 23.84 -1.69 -2.37
N GLY A 67 24.61 -0.72 -2.85
CA GLY A 67 25.65 -0.92 -3.86
C GLY A 67 25.04 -1.28 -5.22
N ASP A 68 25.61 -2.26 -5.92
CA ASP A 68 25.23 -2.61 -7.30
C ASP A 68 24.02 -3.56 -7.39
N LYS A 69 23.30 -3.79 -6.29
CA LYS A 69 22.12 -4.65 -6.30
C LYS A 69 20.92 -3.90 -6.85
N SER A 70 20.10 -4.58 -7.67
CA SER A 70 18.85 -4.02 -8.20
C SER A 70 17.62 -4.33 -7.35
N HIS A 71 17.71 -5.32 -6.45
CA HIS A 71 16.60 -5.82 -5.66
C HIS A 71 17.06 -6.48 -4.36
N VAL A 72 16.10 -6.74 -3.47
CA VAL A 72 16.28 -7.55 -2.26
C VAL A 72 15.66 -8.92 -2.48
N SER A 73 16.47 -9.97 -2.60
CA SER A 73 15.96 -11.35 -2.69
C SER A 73 15.45 -11.79 -1.33
N THR A 74 14.16 -12.11 -1.23
CA THR A 74 13.54 -12.50 0.05
C THR A 74 12.35 -13.42 -0.19
N ARG A 75 11.94 -14.20 0.83
CA ARG A 75 10.68 -14.94 0.79
C ARG A 75 9.54 -13.99 0.43
N VAL A 76 8.59 -14.40 -0.40
CA VAL A 76 7.40 -13.57 -0.67
C VAL A 76 6.60 -13.39 0.62
N MET A 77 6.43 -12.14 1.05
CA MET A 77 5.62 -11.73 2.20
C MET A 77 4.92 -10.42 1.88
N GLY A 78 3.75 -10.21 2.48
CA GLY A 78 2.88 -9.05 2.25
C GLY A 78 1.42 -9.51 2.30
N THR A 79 0.50 -8.55 2.19
CA THR A 79 -0.94 -8.85 2.21
C THR A 79 -1.45 -9.24 0.81
N TYR A 80 -2.21 -10.34 0.74
CA TYR A 80 -2.86 -10.77 -0.50
C TYR A 80 -3.81 -9.68 -1.04
N GLY A 81 -3.79 -9.46 -2.36
CA GLY A 81 -4.52 -8.36 -3.02
C GLY A 81 -3.69 -7.09 -3.24
N TYR A 82 -2.61 -6.90 -2.48
CA TYR A 82 -1.69 -5.76 -2.61
C TYR A 82 -0.35 -6.15 -3.23
N CYS A 83 0.02 -7.43 -3.14
CA CYS A 83 1.32 -7.92 -3.59
C CYS A 83 1.51 -7.74 -5.12
N ALA A 84 2.61 -7.09 -5.51
CA ALA A 84 2.98 -6.91 -6.91
C ALA A 84 3.24 -8.26 -7.60
N PRO A 85 2.72 -8.48 -8.82
CA PRO A 85 2.78 -9.78 -9.49
C PRO A 85 4.22 -10.22 -9.76
N GLU A 86 5.09 -9.31 -10.18
CA GLU A 86 6.50 -9.59 -10.44
C GLU A 86 7.25 -9.99 -9.16
N TYR A 87 6.92 -9.39 -8.01
CA TYR A 87 7.48 -9.77 -6.73
C TYR A 87 6.97 -11.15 -6.29
N ALA A 88 5.67 -11.40 -6.45
CA ALA A 88 5.07 -12.70 -6.12
C ALA A 88 5.66 -13.85 -6.94
N MET A 89 6.03 -13.60 -8.21
CA MET A 89 6.63 -14.59 -9.10
C MET A 89 8.11 -14.83 -8.83
N THR A 90 8.87 -13.78 -8.51
CA THR A 90 10.34 -13.84 -8.51
C THR A 90 10.97 -13.81 -7.11
N GLY A 91 10.25 -13.34 -6.09
CA GLY A 91 10.80 -13.04 -4.77
C GLY A 91 11.77 -11.85 -4.75
N GLN A 92 11.87 -11.09 -5.85
CA GLN A 92 12.71 -9.91 -5.95
C GLN A 92 11.95 -8.68 -5.47
N LEU A 93 12.24 -8.24 -4.25
CA LEU A 93 11.58 -7.09 -3.64
C LEU A 93 12.28 -5.79 -4.07
N THR A 94 11.49 -4.81 -4.51
CA THR A 94 11.97 -3.47 -4.94
C THR A 94 11.03 -2.37 -4.43
N THR A 95 11.45 -1.11 -4.54
CA THR A 95 10.57 0.05 -4.27
C THR A 95 9.36 0.08 -5.20
N ARG A 96 9.49 -0.43 -6.43
CA ARG A 96 8.36 -0.56 -7.39
C ARG A 96 7.28 -1.51 -6.89
N SER A 97 7.63 -2.49 -6.05
CA SER A 97 6.66 -3.37 -5.42
C SER A 97 5.73 -2.60 -4.47
N ASP A 98 6.24 -1.59 -3.77
CA ASP A 98 5.39 -0.69 -2.96
C ASP A 98 4.55 0.25 -3.82
N VAL A 99 5.07 0.71 -4.97
CA VAL A 99 4.32 1.56 -5.91
C VAL A 99 3.08 0.84 -6.45
N TYR A 100 3.21 -0.45 -6.77
CA TYR A 100 2.06 -1.27 -7.15
C TYR A 100 1.02 -1.33 -6.02
N SER A 101 1.45 -1.64 -4.79
CA SER A 101 0.60 -1.68 -3.61
C SER A 101 -0.10 -0.33 -3.33
N PHE A 102 0.59 0.79 -3.52
CA PHE A 102 0.01 2.13 -3.46
C PHE A 102 -1.09 2.33 -4.52
N GLY A 103 -0.91 1.81 -5.73
CA GLY A 103 -1.96 1.80 -6.76
C GLY A 103 -3.22 1.07 -6.31
N VAL A 104 -3.07 -0.08 -5.64
CA VAL A 104 -4.22 -0.81 -5.04
C VAL A 104 -4.93 0.04 -3.98
N VAL A 105 -4.18 0.69 -3.09
CA VAL A 105 -4.74 1.61 -2.08
C VAL A 105 -5.49 2.77 -2.75
N LEU A 106 -4.97 3.31 -3.85
CA LEU A 106 -5.65 4.37 -4.59
C LEU A 106 -6.99 3.90 -5.15
N LEU A 107 -7.07 2.66 -5.65
CA LEU A 107 -8.35 2.05 -6.06
C LEU A 107 -9.32 1.92 -4.89
N GLU A 108 -8.86 1.53 -3.71
CA GLU A 108 -9.71 1.46 -2.51
C GLU A 108 -10.24 2.86 -2.13
N ILE A 109 -9.39 3.89 -2.19
CA ILE A 109 -9.78 5.28 -1.89
C ILE A 109 -10.85 5.79 -2.88
N ILE A 110 -10.67 5.52 -4.17
CA ILE A 110 -11.59 5.96 -5.24
C ILE A 110 -12.91 5.20 -5.15
N THR A 111 -12.87 3.88 -5.06
CA THR A 111 -14.05 3.01 -5.18
C THR A 111 -14.79 2.81 -3.85
N GLY A 112 -14.10 3.01 -2.72
CA GLY A 112 -14.60 2.62 -1.40
C GLY A 112 -14.74 1.10 -1.21
N ARG A 113 -14.19 0.28 -2.11
CA ARG A 113 -14.17 -1.18 -2.02
C ARG A 113 -12.90 -1.65 -1.32
N ARG A 114 -12.95 -2.83 -0.70
CA ARG A 114 -11.76 -3.52 -0.21
C ARG A 114 -10.98 -4.11 -1.38
N ALA A 115 -9.66 -4.15 -1.28
CA ALA A 115 -8.80 -4.82 -2.26
C ALA A 115 -9.17 -6.30 -2.47
N VAL A 116 -9.57 -6.98 -1.39
CA VAL A 116 -10.15 -8.34 -1.42
C VAL A 116 -11.43 -8.36 -0.60
N ASP A 117 -12.52 -8.80 -1.20
CA ASP A 117 -13.86 -8.86 -0.59
C ASP A 117 -14.55 -10.20 -0.90
N ASN A 118 -14.39 -11.17 0.01
CA ASN A 118 -14.95 -12.52 -0.14
C ASN A 118 -16.48 -12.57 -0.07
N ALA A 119 -17.15 -11.47 0.31
CA ALA A 119 -18.62 -11.40 0.30
C ALA A 119 -19.19 -11.12 -1.10
N ARG A 120 -18.34 -10.80 -2.08
CA ARG A 120 -18.74 -10.53 -3.47
C ARG A 120 -18.72 -11.79 -4.34
N PRO A 121 -19.41 -11.77 -5.51
CA PRO A 121 -19.25 -12.82 -6.54
C PRO A 121 -17.78 -13.05 -6.87
N THR A 122 -17.39 -14.29 -7.16
CA THR A 122 -15.99 -14.70 -7.35
C THR A 122 -15.21 -13.81 -8.32
N SER A 123 -15.85 -13.38 -9.42
CA SER A 123 -15.25 -12.49 -10.43
C SER A 123 -14.95 -11.07 -9.94
N GLU A 124 -15.54 -10.65 -8.82
CA GLU A 124 -15.41 -9.31 -8.25
C GLU A 124 -14.69 -9.30 -6.89
N GLN A 125 -14.20 -10.45 -6.42
CA GLN A 125 -13.58 -10.55 -5.09
C GLN A 125 -12.26 -9.80 -5.02
N ASN A 126 -11.48 -9.75 -6.10
CA ASN A 126 -10.22 -9.02 -6.17
C ASN A 126 -10.43 -7.72 -6.96
N LEU A 127 -10.17 -6.58 -6.32
CA LEU A 127 -10.40 -5.25 -6.87
C LEU A 127 -9.55 -4.95 -8.10
N VAL A 128 -8.35 -5.54 -8.20
CA VAL A 128 -7.41 -5.27 -9.30
C VAL A 128 -7.78 -6.04 -10.57
N SER A 129 -8.37 -7.23 -10.42
CA SER A 129 -8.78 -8.08 -11.55
C SER A 129 -10.28 -7.97 -11.86
N TRP A 130 -11.00 -7.07 -11.21
CA TRP A 130 -12.42 -6.84 -11.38
C TRP A 130 -12.74 -6.21 -12.74
#